data_AF-A0A4S8M888-F1
#
_entry.id   AF-A0A4S8M888-F1
#
_cell.length_a   1.000
_cell.length_b   1.000
_cell.length_c   1.000
_cell.angle_alpha   90.00
_cell.angle_beta   90.00
_cell.angle_gamma   90.00
#
_symmetry.space_group_name_H-M   'P 1'
#
loop_
_entity.id
_entity.type
_entity.pdbx_description
1 polymer ?
#
loop_
_entity_poly.entity_id
_entity_poly.type
_entity_poly.pdbx_seq_one_letter_code
_entity_poly.pdbx_strand_id
1 'polypeptide(L)'
;MAFPLRWTDSLGADTLEQVVLRCITHCTNGLHGYQVEPLQLVLNQEDLIFISGTGCGKAALFIIPLIVHREILAHPELYPAFPVKKNVVVVVITPTKGLANSIVSIMRLSHIHT
;
A
#
# COMPACT_ATOMS: atom_id res chain seq x y z
N MET A 1 15.99 24.58 4.32
CA MET A 1 14.89 23.83 3.67
C MET A 1 15.02 22.38 4.14
N ALA A 2 14.00 21.82 4.79
CA ALA A 2 14.00 20.41 5.15
C ALA A 2 13.67 19.58 3.90
N PHE A 3 14.39 18.48 3.68
CA PHE A 3 14.02 17.53 2.64
C PHE A 3 12.74 16.81 3.05
N PRO A 4 11.85 16.47 2.10
CA PRO A 4 10.67 15.67 2.42
C PRO A 4 11.09 14.31 2.98
N LEU A 5 10.30 13.80 3.92
CA LEU A 5 10.47 12.45 4.48
C LEU A 5 10.44 11.41 3.34
N ARG A 6 11.30 10.40 3.42
CA ARG A 6 11.30 9.29 2.47
C ARG A 6 10.63 8.08 3.08
N TRP A 7 9.84 7.38 2.27
CA TRP A 7 9.15 6.19 2.75
C TRP A 7 10.12 5.08 3.16
N THR A 8 11.31 5.02 2.57
CA THR A 8 12.37 4.05 2.86
C THR A 8 13.07 4.27 4.19
N ASP A 9 12.81 5.37 4.89
CA ASP A 9 13.34 5.60 6.24
C ASP A 9 12.59 4.70 7.26
N SER A 10 13.18 4.47 8.44
CA SER A 10 12.55 3.64 9.49
C SER A 10 11.17 4.15 9.89
N LEU A 11 11.01 5.48 9.95
CA LEU A 11 9.73 6.13 10.23
C LEU A 11 8.66 5.78 9.19
N GLY A 12 9.06 5.55 7.94
CA GLY A 12 8.15 5.14 6.87
C GLY A 12 7.67 3.71 7.04
N ALA A 13 8.53 2.80 7.54
CA ALA A 13 8.14 1.43 7.88
C ALA A 13 7.11 1.43 9.03
N ASP A 14 7.39 2.17 10.10
CA ASP A 14 6.50 2.28 11.26
C ASP A 14 5.13 2.88 10.86
N THR A 15 5.14 3.93 10.04
CA THR A 15 3.92 4.58 9.54
C THR A 15 3.11 3.63 8.65
N LEU A 16 3.78 2.85 7.80
CA LEU A 16 3.14 1.88 6.93
C LEU A 16 2.44 0.78 7.75
N GLU A 17 3.11 0.25 8.77
CA GLU A 17 2.54 -0.74 9.69
C GLU A 17 1.33 -0.15 10.45
N GLN A 18 1.45 1.07 10.96
CA GLN A 18 0.37 1.77 11.64
C GLN A 18 -0.87 1.94 10.74
N VAL A 19 -0.69 2.36 9.49
CA VAL A 19 -1.79 2.48 8.52
C VAL A 19 -2.43 1.11 8.25
N VAL A 20 -1.62 0.08 8.01
CA VAL A 20 -2.13 -1.27 7.71
C VAL A 20 -2.97 -1.81 8.87
N LEU A 21 -2.48 -1.71 10.10
CA LEU A 21 -3.21 -2.18 11.28
C LEU A 21 -4.49 -1.40 11.54
N ARG A 22 -4.51 -0.10 11.24
CA ARG A 22 -5.69 0.76 11.43
C ARG A 22 -6.75 0.53 10.35
N CYS A 23 -6.35 0.45 9.08
CA CYS A 23 -7.29 0.43 7.95
C CYS A 23 -7.69 -0.99 7.55
N ILE A 24 -6.89 -2.00 7.87
CA ILE A 24 -7.14 -3.40 7.49
C ILE A 24 -7.36 -4.21 8.76
N THR A 25 -8.54 -4.06 9.36
CA THR A 25 -8.89 -4.63 10.68
C THR A 25 -8.80 -6.16 10.77
N HIS A 26 -8.84 -6.87 9.63
CA HIS A 26 -8.64 -8.32 9.56
C HIS A 26 -7.17 -8.74 9.45
N CYS A 27 -6.25 -7.79 9.29
CA CYS A 27 -4.81 -8.04 9.22
C CYS A 27 -4.21 -8.07 10.63
N THR A 28 -4.32 -9.20 11.33
CA THR A 28 -3.86 -9.32 12.73
C THR A 28 -2.33 -9.32 12.87
N ASN A 29 -1.61 -9.71 11.82
CA ASN A 29 -0.16 -9.86 11.85
C ASN A 29 0.57 -8.75 11.08
N GLY A 30 -0.15 -7.71 10.64
CA GLY A 30 0.40 -6.63 9.83
C GLY A 30 1.01 -7.11 8.50
N LEU A 31 1.98 -6.35 8.02
CA LEU A 31 2.71 -6.67 6.79
C LEU A 31 3.71 -7.81 7.01
N HIS A 32 3.89 -8.65 6.00
CA HIS A 32 5.07 -9.48 5.97
C HIS A 32 6.32 -8.62 5.77
N GLY A 33 7.43 -8.95 6.44
CA GLY A 33 8.67 -8.16 6.34
C GLY A 33 9.16 -7.94 4.91
N TYR A 34 8.97 -8.92 4.01
CA TYR A 34 9.35 -8.80 2.60
C TYR A 34 8.45 -7.87 1.78
N GLN A 35 7.32 -7.40 2.32
CA GLN A 35 6.41 -6.46 1.65
C GLN A 35 6.78 -5.00 1.96
N VAL A 36 7.49 -4.74 3.06
CA VAL A 36 7.76 -3.39 3.57
C VAL A 36 8.57 -2.57 2.56
N GLU A 37 9.78 -3.01 2.23
CA GLU A 37 10.66 -2.30 1.28
C GLU A 37 9.99 -2.10 -0.10
N PRO A 38 9.39 -3.12 -0.74
CA PRO A 38 8.60 -2.93 -1.96
C PRO A 38 7.51 -1.85 -1.88
N LEU A 39 6.77 -1.80 -0.77
CA LEU A 39 5.73 -0.80 -0.57
C LEU A 39 6.31 0.60 -0.41
N GLN A 40 7.43 0.73 0.31
CA GLN A 40 8.14 2.00 0.47
C GLN A 40 8.63 2.54 -0.88
N LEU A 41 9.18 1.67 -1.74
CA LEU A 41 9.61 2.03 -3.09
C LEU A 41 8.42 2.53 -3.94
N VAL A 42 7.30 1.79 -3.94
CA VAL A 42 6.09 2.22 -4.67
C VAL A 42 5.53 3.54 -4.15
N LEU A 43 5.54 3.77 -2.83
CA LEU A 43 5.12 5.02 -2.21
C LEU A 43 6.06 6.20 -2.52
N ASN A 44 7.35 5.93 -2.71
CA ASN A 44 8.31 6.89 -3.27
C ASN A 44 8.14 7.12 -4.78
N GLN A 45 7.22 6.40 -5.44
CA GLN A 45 7.00 6.43 -6.90
C GLN A 45 8.19 5.86 -7.71
N GLU A 46 8.89 4.89 -7.13
CA GLU A 46 9.97 4.18 -7.80
C GLU A 46 9.42 2.95 -8.55
N ASP A 47 10.06 2.62 -9.68
CA ASP A 47 9.72 1.43 -10.47
C ASP A 47 10.18 0.15 -9.75
N LEU A 48 9.33 -0.87 -9.74
CA LEU A 48 9.57 -2.12 -9.02
C LEU A 48 9.26 -3.34 -9.90
N ILE A 49 10.23 -4.26 -10.01
CA ILE A 49 10.00 -5.63 -10.46
C ILE A 49 10.03 -6.54 -9.23
N PHE A 50 8.88 -7.09 -8.85
CA PHE A 50 8.76 -7.99 -7.70
C PHE A 50 8.48 -9.43 -8.14
N ILE A 51 9.37 -10.35 -7.80
CA ILE A 51 9.26 -11.78 -8.13
C ILE A 51 9.20 -12.57 -6.83
N SER A 52 8.13 -13.34 -6.65
CA SER A 52 7.96 -14.19 -5.47
C SER A 52 6.92 -15.29 -5.75
N GLY A 53 6.95 -16.34 -4.94
CA GLY A 53 6.07 -17.51 -5.06
C GLY A 53 4.58 -17.15 -5.05
N THR A 54 3.73 -18.03 -5.57
CA THR A 54 2.27 -17.85 -5.50
C THR A 54 1.78 -17.80 -4.06
N GLY A 55 0.71 -17.07 -3.78
CA GLY A 55 0.13 -16.98 -2.43
C GLY A 55 0.87 -16.06 -1.44
N CYS A 56 1.99 -15.44 -1.81
CA CYS A 56 2.74 -14.52 -0.93
C CYS A 56 2.13 -13.10 -0.79
N GLY A 57 0.84 -12.93 -1.12
CA GLY A 57 0.17 -11.64 -0.92
C GLY A 57 0.66 -10.49 -1.81
N LYS A 58 1.21 -10.76 -3.02
CA LYS A 58 1.68 -9.70 -3.96
C LYS A 58 0.65 -8.61 -4.28
N ALA A 59 -0.64 -8.93 -4.21
CA ALA A 59 -1.70 -7.96 -4.44
C ALA A 59 -1.62 -6.75 -3.48
N ALA A 60 -1.08 -6.96 -2.28
CA ALA A 60 -0.83 -5.89 -1.31
C ALA A 60 0.01 -4.75 -1.90
N LEU A 61 0.97 -5.05 -2.81
CA LEU A 61 1.90 -4.07 -3.36
C LEU A 61 1.24 -2.96 -4.18
N PHE A 62 0.03 -3.20 -4.71
CA PHE A 62 -0.74 -2.19 -5.44
C PHE A 62 -2.03 -1.79 -4.72
N ILE A 63 -2.45 -2.52 -3.70
CA ILE A 63 -3.62 -2.21 -2.87
C ILE A 63 -3.26 -1.25 -1.74
N ILE A 64 -2.17 -1.52 -1.01
CA ILE A 64 -1.79 -0.77 0.18
C ILE A 64 -1.36 0.66 -0.12
N PRO A 65 -0.64 0.98 -1.21
CA PRO A 65 -0.31 2.37 -1.53
C PRO A 65 -1.56 3.25 -1.72
N LEU A 66 -2.64 2.68 -2.26
CA LEU A 66 -3.93 3.36 -2.36
C LEU A 66 -4.53 3.66 -0.99
N ILE A 67 -4.47 2.71 -0.05
CA ILE A 67 -4.93 2.89 1.34
C ILE A 67 -4.09 3.97 2.03
N VAL A 68 -2.76 3.89 1.95
CA VAL A 68 -1.82 4.82 2.60
C VAL A 68 -2.06 6.26 2.18
N HIS A 69 -2.17 6.52 0.87
CA HIS A 69 -2.46 7.87 0.40
C HIS A 69 -3.81 8.38 0.91
N ARG A 70 -4.85 7.54 0.89
CA ARG A 70 -6.20 7.92 1.35
C ARG A 70 -6.25 8.20 2.85
N GLU A 71 -5.66 7.33 3.66
CA GLU A 71 -5.67 7.43 5.12
C GLU A 71 -4.95 8.69 5.60
N ILE A 72 -3.72 8.92 5.13
CA ILE A 72 -2.93 10.08 5.56
C ILE A 72 -3.58 11.39 5.10
N LEU A 73 -4.23 11.40 3.94
CA LEU A 73 -4.98 12.58 3.48
C LEU A 73 -6.24 12.85 4.30
N ALA A 74 -6.91 11.79 4.79
CA ALA A 74 -8.10 11.92 5.61
C ALA A 74 -7.77 12.31 7.06
N HIS A 75 -6.60 11.90 7.54
CA HIS A 75 -6.17 12.06 8.94
C HIS A 75 -4.71 12.56 9.06
N PRO A 76 -4.37 13.72 8.47
CA PRO A 76 -2.99 14.22 8.41
C PRO A 76 -2.38 14.47 9.80
N GLU A 77 -3.19 14.71 10.83
CA GLU A 77 -2.77 14.93 12.21
C GLU A 77 -2.22 13.67 12.91
N LEU A 78 -2.48 12.48 12.36
CA LEU A 78 -2.11 11.21 12.96
C LEU A 78 -0.77 10.65 12.45
N TYR A 79 -0.19 11.29 11.43
CA TYR A 79 0.97 10.77 10.72
C TYR A 79 2.02 11.86 10.49
N PRO A 80 3.30 11.48 10.35
CA PRO A 80 4.32 12.40 9.84
C PRO A 80 3.96 12.92 8.44
N ALA A 81 4.49 14.09 8.08
CA ALA A 81 4.20 14.76 6.81
C ALA A 81 4.87 14.09 5.60
N PHE A 82 4.48 12.85 5.29
CA PHE A 82 4.94 12.11 4.12
C PHE A 82 4.36 12.68 2.82
N PRO A 83 5.07 12.55 1.69
CA PRO A 83 4.51 12.85 0.38
C PRO A 83 3.32 11.94 0.05
N VAL A 84 2.14 12.52 -0.20
CA VAL A 84 0.90 11.79 -0.54
C VAL A 84 0.20 12.31 -1.79
N LYS A 85 -0.51 11.44 -2.51
CA LYS A 85 -1.21 11.76 -3.76
C LYS A 85 -2.72 11.90 -3.52
N LYS A 86 -3.28 13.10 -3.76
CA LYS A 86 -4.71 13.41 -3.57
C LYS A 86 -5.64 12.50 -4.37
N ASN A 87 -5.32 12.28 -5.64
CA ASN A 87 -6.12 11.49 -6.58
C ASN A 87 -5.34 10.25 -7.01
N VAL A 88 -5.01 9.39 -6.06
CA VAL A 88 -4.31 8.14 -6.35
C VAL A 88 -5.19 7.20 -7.19
N VAL A 89 -4.63 6.69 -8.29
CA VAL A 89 -5.25 5.72 -9.20
C VAL A 89 -4.27 4.58 -9.42
N VAL A 90 -4.79 3.35 -9.40
CA VAL A 90 -4.02 2.14 -9.68
C VAL A 90 -4.66 1.43 -10.87
N VAL A 91 -3.87 1.16 -11.90
CA VAL A 91 -4.30 0.40 -13.07
C VAL A 91 -3.62 -0.96 -13.02
N VAL A 92 -4.43 -2.02 -12.88
CA VAL A 92 -3.93 -3.40 -12.84
C VAL A 92 -4.30 -4.10 -14.14
N ILE A 93 -3.29 -4.46 -14.92
CA ILE A 93 -3.46 -5.23 -16.15
C ILE A 93 -3.16 -6.69 -15.83
N THR A 94 -4.11 -7.58 -16.12
CA THR A 94 -3.96 -9.01 -15.88
C THR A 94 -4.13 -9.79 -17.17
N PRO A 95 -3.47 -10.96 -17.31
CA PRO A 95 -3.58 -11.77 -18.52
C PRO A 95 -4.94 -12.48 -18.65
N THR A 96 -5.73 -12.59 -17.56
CA THR A 96 -7.00 -13.32 -17.58
C THR A 96 -8.11 -12.57 -16.84
N LYS A 97 -9.34 -12.66 -17.37
CA LYS A 97 -10.55 -12.13 -16.72
C LYS A 97 -10.78 -12.74 -15.33
N GLY A 98 -10.45 -14.03 -15.17
CA GLY A 98 -10.55 -14.73 -13.89
C GLY A 98 -9.68 -14.06 -12.82
N LEU A 99 -8.43 -13.74 -13.15
CA LEU A 99 -7.55 -13.03 -12.23
C LEU A 99 -8.02 -11.60 -11.95
N ALA A 100 -8.48 -10.87 -12.97
CA ALA A 100 -9.08 -9.55 -12.78
C ALA A 100 -10.24 -9.60 -11.77
N ASN A 101 -11.16 -10.56 -11.92
CA ASN A 101 -12.30 -10.73 -11.03
C ASN A 101 -11.86 -11.09 -9.60
N SER A 102 -10.83 -11.93 -9.43
CA SER A 102 -10.27 -12.24 -8.12
C SER A 102 -9.70 -10.99 -7.42
N ILE A 103 -8.99 -10.12 -8.16
CA ILE A 103 -8.44 -8.88 -7.60
C ILE A 103 -9.58 -7.94 -7.17
N VAL A 104 -10.62 -7.78 -8.00
CA VAL A 104 -11.82 -7.00 -7.63
C VAL A 104 -12.47 -7.54 -6.36
N SER A 105 -12.57 -8.87 -6.24
CA SER A 105 -13.10 -9.50 -5.03
C SER A 105 -12.27 -9.17 -3.78
N ILE A 106 -10.94 -9.26 -3.88
CA ILE A 106 -10.01 -8.90 -2.80
C ILE A 106 -10.21 -7.42 -2.39
N MET A 107 -10.26 -6.50 -3.34
CA MET A 107 -10.40 -5.07 -3.05
C MET A 107 -11.73 -4.74 -2.33
N ARG A 108 -12.83 -5.45 -2.68
CA ARG A 108 -14.11 -5.30 -2.00
C ARG A 108 -14.06 -5.77 -0.55
N LEU A 109 -13.38 -6.88 -0.28
CA LEU A 109 -13.18 -7.39 1.08
C LEU A 109 -12.30 -6.47 1.93
N SER A 110 -11.41 -5.70 1.29
CA SER A 110 -10.56 -4.70 1.96
C SER A 110 -11.25 -3.34 2.17
N HIS A 111 -12.57 -3.24 1.96
CA HIS A 111 -13.35 -1.98 2.05
C HIS A 111 -12.81 -0.82 1.18
N ILE A 112 -12.01 -1.13 0.16
CA ILE A 112 -11.58 -0.15 -0.83
C ILE A 112 -12.69 -0.06 -1.88
N HIS A 113 -13.62 0.86 -1.65
CA HIS A 113 -14.61 1.17 -2.67
C HIS A 113 -13.93 1.90 -3.85
N THR A 114 -14.23 1.42 -5.06
CA THR A 114 -13.94 2.07 -6.34
C THR A 114 -15.18 2.82 -6.78
#